data_AF-A0A815YDA4-F1
#
_entry.id   AF-A0A815YDA4-F1
#
_cell.length_a   1.000
_cell.length_b   1.000
_cell.length_c   1.000
_cell.angle_alpha   90.00
_cell.angle_beta   90.00
_cell.angle_gamma   90.00
#
_symmetry.space_group_name_H-M   'P 1'
#
loop_
_entity.id
_entity.type
_entity.pdbx_description
1 polymer ?
#
loop_
_entity_poly.entity_id
_entity_poly.type
_entity_poly.pdbx_seq_one_letter_code
_entity_poly.pdbx_strand_id
1 'polypeptide(L)'
;NVYMWEWEQTLLEYQRSHNEMYGRYIDDIFMTTNLSFDEINVRLIEANQQDENIRLTHTISSKVEYLDVLVENDNGQLKTSVYHKLAAEP
;
A
#
# COMPACT_ATOMS: atom_id res chain seq x y z
N ASN A 1 -9.67 1.84 -14.55
CA ASN A 1 -9.29 3.17 -14.05
C ASN A 1 -7.92 3.51 -14.65
N VAL A 2 -7.89 4.16 -15.82
CA VAL A 2 -6.65 4.40 -16.61
C VAL A 2 -5.78 5.47 -15.97
N TYR A 3 -6.41 6.50 -15.40
CA TYR A 3 -5.73 7.59 -14.70
C TYR A 3 -4.86 7.10 -13.53
N MET A 4 -5.46 6.30 -12.63
CA MET A 4 -4.72 5.67 -11.53
C MET A 4 -3.62 4.72 -12.01
N TRP A 5 -3.80 4.11 -13.19
CA TRP A 5 -2.79 3.23 -13.77
C TRP A 5 -1.57 3.99 -14.26
N GLU A 6 -1.75 5.17 -14.84
CA GLU A 6 -0.63 6.02 -15.28
C GLU A 6 0.15 6.58 -14.08
N TRP A 7 -0.56 7.01 -13.04
CA TRP A 7 0.06 7.52 -11.82
C TRP A 7 0.87 6.44 -11.09
N GLU A 8 0.36 5.21 -10.98
CA GLU A 8 1.01 4.12 -10.22
C GLU A 8 2.27 3.53 -10.88
N GLN A 9 2.60 3.91 -12.12
CA GLN A 9 3.74 3.32 -12.85
C GLN A 9 5.07 3.47 -12.10
N THR A 10 5.33 4.65 -11.53
CA THR A 10 6.58 4.93 -10.80
C THR A 10 6.73 4.03 -9.57
N LEU A 11 5.63 3.80 -8.85
CA LEU A 11 5.58 2.85 -7.74
C LEU A 11 5.78 1.42 -8.27
N LEU A 12 4.97 0.98 -9.23
CA LEU A 12 5.05 -0.37 -9.79
C LEU A 12 6.45 -0.75 -10.28
N GLU A 13 7.16 0.15 -10.95
CA GLU A 13 8.54 -0.06 -11.39
C GLU A 13 9.49 -0.27 -10.21
N TYR A 14 9.35 0.54 -9.16
CA TYR A 14 10.13 0.38 -7.95
C TYR A 14 9.86 -0.97 -7.27
N GLN A 15 8.61 -1.31 -7.01
CA GLN A 15 8.34 -2.57 -6.30
C GLN A 15 8.72 -3.80 -7.13
N ARG A 16 8.54 -3.76 -8.47
CA ARG A 16 8.98 -4.84 -9.37
C ARG A 16 10.49 -5.05 -9.35
N SER A 17 11.27 -3.96 -9.36
CA SER A 17 12.73 -4.06 -9.32
C SER A 17 13.28 -4.60 -8.00
N HIS A 18 12.53 -4.44 -6.91
CA HIS A 18 12.92 -4.89 -5.56
C HIS A 18 12.26 -6.22 -5.15
N ASN A 19 11.51 -6.85 -6.06
CA ASN A 19 10.76 -8.09 -5.82
C ASN A 19 9.81 -7.97 -4.62
N GLU A 20 9.19 -6.80 -4.49
CA GLU A 20 8.23 -6.43 -3.47
C GLU A 20 6.80 -6.64 -3.98
N MET A 21 5.86 -6.86 -3.06
CA MET A 21 4.44 -6.96 -3.41
C MET A 21 3.82 -5.59 -3.60
N TYR A 22 2.97 -5.49 -4.62
CA TYR A 22 2.08 -4.37 -4.88
C TYR A 22 0.70 -4.91 -5.24
N GLY A 23 -0.33 -4.37 -4.62
CA GLY A 23 -1.72 -4.66 -4.91
C GLY A 23 -2.52 -3.37 -4.90
N ARG A 24 -3.46 -3.26 -5.85
CA ARG A 24 -4.42 -2.17 -5.87
C ARG A 24 -5.82 -2.71 -6.06
N TYR A 25 -6.78 -2.13 -5.33
CA TYR A 25 -8.20 -2.38 -5.49
C TYR A 25 -8.92 -1.04 -5.56
N ILE A 26 -9.36 -0.67 -6.77
CA ILE A 26 -9.96 0.63 -7.08
C ILE A 26 -9.00 1.77 -6.68
N ASP A 27 -9.17 2.31 -5.47
CA ASP A 27 -8.40 3.43 -4.92
C ASP A 27 -7.56 3.02 -3.69
N ASP A 28 -7.75 1.81 -3.15
CA ASP A 28 -6.94 1.27 -2.06
C ASP A 28 -5.67 0.61 -2.61
N ILE A 29 -4.53 0.94 -2.02
CA ILE A 29 -3.22 0.42 -2.40
C ILE A 29 -2.58 -0.28 -1.20
N PHE A 30 -2.04 -1.47 -1.45
CA PHE A 30 -1.21 -2.21 -0.52
C PHE A 30 0.15 -2.48 -1.16
N MET A 31 1.22 -2.25 -0.41
CA MET A 31 2.57 -2.62 -0.83
C MET A 31 3.42 -3.07 0.34
N THR A 32 4.38 -3.94 0.06
CA THR A 32 5.44 -4.31 1.01
C THR A 32 6.71 -3.57 0.64
N THR A 33 7.55 -3.23 1.61
CA THR A 33 8.87 -2.72 1.26
C THR A 33 9.95 -3.16 2.25
N ASN A 34 11.17 -3.30 1.73
CA ASN A 34 12.38 -3.50 2.54
C ASN A 34 13.11 -2.19 2.85
N LEU A 35 12.56 -1.05 2.41
CA LEU A 35 13.09 0.26 2.73
C LEU A 35 13.01 0.57 4.22
N SER A 36 13.92 1.43 4.68
CA SER A 36 13.78 2.05 5.99
C SER A 36 12.55 2.97 6.03
N PHE A 37 12.06 3.24 7.25
CA PHE A 37 10.93 4.16 7.46
C PHE A 37 11.16 5.54 6.83
N ASP A 38 12.39 6.06 6.88
CA ASP A 38 12.70 7.37 6.30
C ASP A 38 12.62 7.36 4.77
N GLU A 39 13.16 6.32 4.13
CA GLU A 39 13.16 6.19 2.67
C GLU A 39 11.76 5.96 2.10
N ILE A 40 10.91 5.20 2.79
CA ILE A 40 9.53 5.00 2.35
C ILE A 40 8.70 6.28 2.54
N ASN A 41 8.94 7.03 3.62
CA ASN A 41 8.27 8.31 3.83
C ASN A 41 8.59 9.32 2.73
N VAL A 42 9.86 9.41 2.31
CA VAL A 42 10.27 10.27 1.18
C VAL A 42 9.52 9.88 -0.09
N ARG A 43 9.46 8.60 -0.42
CA ARG A 43 8.72 8.12 -1.60
C ARG A 43 7.23 8.41 -1.53
N LEU A 44 6.61 8.26 -0.36
CA LEU A 44 5.19 8.56 -0.16
C LEU A 44 4.89 10.06 -0.28
N ILE A 45 5.84 10.92 0.09
CA ILE A 45 5.75 12.37 -0.14
C ILE A 45 5.86 12.68 -1.63
N GLU A 46 6.84 12.10 -2.33
CA GLU A 46 7.02 12.28 -3.77
C GLU A 46 5.79 11.81 -4.57
N ALA A 47 5.24 10.64 -4.22
CA ALA A 47 4.03 10.11 -4.84
C ALA A 47 2.81 11.02 -4.63
N ASN A 48 2.71 11.68 -3.46
CA ASN A 48 1.69 12.69 -3.16
C ASN A 48 1.88 14.02 -3.91
N GLN A 49 3.09 14.29 -4.40
CA GLN A 49 3.41 15.51 -5.14
C GLN A 49 3.34 15.32 -6.66
N GLN A 50 3.28 14.06 -7.13
CA GLN A 50 3.27 13.73 -8.55
C GLN A 50 2.04 14.27 -9.29
N ASP A 51 0.89 14.38 -8.61
CA ASP A 51 -0.36 14.83 -9.21
C ASP A 51 -1.21 15.59 -8.18
N GLU A 52 -1.60 16.83 -8.51
CA GLU A 52 -2.42 17.68 -7.63
C GLU A 52 -3.82 17.11 -7.37
N ASN A 53 -4.32 16.22 -8.23
CA ASN A 53 -5.64 15.60 -8.11
C ASN A 53 -5.62 14.33 -7.27
N ILE A 54 -4.44 13.78 -6.94
CA ILE A 54 -4.30 12.55 -6.17
C ILE A 54 -3.71 12.89 -4.81
N ARG A 55 -4.43 12.50 -3.75
CA ARG A 55 -3.98 12.64 -2.37
C ARG A 55 -4.00 11.30 -1.67
N LEU A 56 -2.82 10.80 -1.34
CA LEU A 56 -2.61 9.57 -0.59
C LEU A 56 -2.65 9.83 0.91
N THR A 57 -3.50 9.07 1.59
CA THR A 57 -3.38 8.80 3.02
C THR A 57 -2.75 7.42 3.19
N HIS A 58 -1.74 7.29 4.02
CA HIS A 58 -1.03 6.03 4.20
C HIS A 58 -0.90 5.66 5.68
N THR A 59 -0.70 4.37 5.94
CA THR A 59 -0.34 3.83 7.24
C THR A 59 0.77 2.81 7.01
N ILE A 60 1.86 2.93 7.77
CA ILE A 60 2.99 2.00 7.69
C ILE A 60 3.01 1.19 8.98
N SER A 61 2.91 -0.13 8.86
CA SER A 61 2.85 -1.05 9.99
C SER A 61 3.31 -2.43 9.55
N SER A 62 3.78 -3.25 10.49
CA SER A 62 3.95 -4.69 10.26
C SER A 62 2.61 -5.42 10.08
N LYS A 63 1.50 -4.74 10.39
CA LYS A 63 0.14 -5.28 10.32
C LYS A 63 -0.83 -4.24 9.80
N VAL A 64 -1.49 -4.54 8.69
CA VAL A 64 -2.40 -3.62 7.98
C VAL A 64 -3.69 -4.32 7.58
N GLU A 65 -4.80 -3.58 7.66
CA GLU A 65 -6.08 -3.98 7.10
C GLU A 65 -6.12 -3.58 5.63
N TYR A 66 -6.43 -4.52 4.74
CA TYR A 66 -6.63 -4.26 3.31
C TYR A 66 -7.84 -5.05 2.83
N LEU A 67 -8.91 -4.34 2.47
CA LEU A 67 -10.23 -4.92 2.21
C LEU A 67 -10.71 -5.74 3.42
N ASP A 68 -11.17 -6.97 3.19
CA ASP A 68 -11.58 -7.91 4.24
C ASP A 68 -10.43 -8.82 4.73
N VAL A 69 -9.18 -8.39 4.53
CA VAL A 69 -7.99 -9.17 4.86
C VAL A 69 -7.07 -8.38 5.78
N LEU A 70 -6.61 -9.04 6.84
CA LEU A 70 -5.54 -8.55 7.68
C LEU A 70 -4.23 -9.16 7.18
N VAL A 71 -3.34 -8.29 6.72
CA VAL A 71 -2.02 -8.64 6.24
C VAL A 71 -1.02 -8.36 7.36
N GLU A 72 -0.21 -9.36 7.69
CA GLU A 72 0.80 -9.29 8.73
C GLU A 72 2.15 -9.75 8.19
N ASN A 73 3.19 -8.96 8.42
CA ASN A 73 4.58 -9.34 8.21
C ASN A 73 5.11 -9.96 9.50
N ASP A 74 5.17 -11.30 9.52
CA ASP A 74 5.79 -12.06 10.59
C ASP A 74 7.23 -12.40 10.21
N ASN A 75 8.17 -11.52 10.59
CA ASN A 75 9.61 -11.72 10.41
C ASN A 75 10.03 -12.07 8.96
N GLY A 76 9.45 -11.37 7.98
CA GLY A 76 9.71 -11.58 6.55
C GLY A 76 8.76 -12.58 5.88
N GLN A 77 7.84 -13.20 6.63
CA GLN A 77 6.77 -14.01 6.07
C GLN A 77 5.46 -13.24 6.07
N LEU A 78 4.88 -13.07 4.88
CA LEU A 78 3.56 -12.46 4.75
C LEU A 78 2.49 -13.48 5.16
N LYS A 79 1.74 -13.17 6.21
CA LYS A 79 0.56 -13.93 6.66
C LYS A 79 -0.69 -13.12 6.33
N THR A 80 -1.72 -13.82 5.89
CA THR A 80 -3.03 -13.24 5.63
C THR A 80 -4.08 -13.96 6.46
N SER A 81 -5.03 -13.21 6.98
CA SER A 81 -6.18 -13.75 7.71
C SER A 81 -7.44 -12.98 7.33
N VAL A 82 -8.59 -13.66 7.37
CA VAL A 82 -9.87 -13.01 7.13
C VAL A 82 -10.13 -12.04 8.27
N TYR A 83 -10.37 -10.78 7.93
CA TYR A 83 -10.66 -9.72 8.86
C TYR A 83 -12.00 -9.09 8.52
N HIS A 84 -13.01 -9.41 9.32
CA HIS A 84 -14.31 -8.81 9.20
C HIS A 84 -14.40 -7.67 10.21
N LYS A 85 -14.41 -6.43 9.72
CA LYS A 85 -14.74 -5.28 10.56
C LYS A 85 -16.18 -5.49 11.01
N LEU A 86 -16.40 -5.66 12.33
CA LEU A 86 -17.76 -5.74 12.88
C LEU A 86 -18.48 -4.47 12.45
N ALA A 87 -19.50 -4.60 11.60
CA ALA A 87 -20.34 -3.49 11.20
C ALA A 87 -20.85 -2.82 12.49
N ALA A 88 -20.71 -1.49 12.56
CA ALA A 88 -21.23 -0.73 13.69
C ALA A 88 -22.70 -1.10 13.91
N GLU A 89 -23.05 -1.34 15.19
CA GLU A 89 -24.41 -1.68 15.60
C GLU A 89 -25.45 -0.66 15.05
N PRO A 90 -26.66 -1.12 14.72
CA PRO A 90 -27.69 -0.33 14.04
C PRO A 90 -28.25 0.86 14.84
#